data_AF-A0A9D8KY98-F1
#
_entry.id   AF-A0A9D8KY98-F1
#
_cell.length_a   1.000
_cell.length_b   1.000
_cell.length_c   1.000
_cell.angle_alpha   90.00
_cell.angle_beta   90.00
_cell.angle_gamma   90.00
#
_symmetry.space_group_name_H-M   'P 1'
#
loop_
_entity.id
_entity.type
_entity.pdbx_description
1 polymer ?
#
loop_
_entity_poly.entity_id
_entity_poly.type
_entity_poly.pdbx_seq_one_letter_code
_entity_poly.pdbx_strand_id
1 'polypeptide(L)' 'MNDAAPSPFAEQALPPWRRAVLKVGSSLLAADGGGLTPRFALGLAQFVSANLLAGREMVIVSSGAVAAGRAIVPRAAEAG' A
#
# COMPACT_ATOMS: atom_id res chain seq x y z
N MET A 1 14.46 1.92 20.62
CA MET A 1 13.23 2.15 21.41
C MET A 1 12.17 2.57 20.42
N ASN A 2 11.11 1.78 20.25
CA ASN A 2 10.07 2.04 19.26
C ASN A 2 9.04 2.96 19.91
N ASP A 3 9.22 4.28 19.79
CA ASP A 3 8.22 5.29 20.20
C ASP A 3 7.05 5.25 19.21
N ALA A 4 6.23 4.21 19.30
CA ALA A 4 4.94 4.20 18.65
C ALA A 4 3.99 5.01 19.55
N ALA A 5 3.82 6.29 19.23
CA ALA A 5 2.69 7.06 19.73
C ALA A 5 1.40 6.22 19.56
N PRO A 6 0.48 6.25 20.54
CA PRO A 6 -0.73 5.45 20.46
C PRO A 6 -1.46 5.73 19.15
N SER A 7 -1.84 4.67 18.44
CA SER A 7 -2.62 4.78 17.21
C SER A 7 -3.88 5.61 17.50
N PRO A 8 -4.20 6.63 16.69
CA PRO A 8 -5.45 7.38 16.85
C PRO A 8 -6.68 6.52 16.53
N PHE A 9 -6.47 5.33 15.98
CA PHE A 9 -7.51 4.35 15.70
C PHE A 9 -7.56 3.29 16.80
N ALA A 10 -8.72 3.16 17.44
CA ALA A 10 -9.04 2.00 18.25
C ALA A 10 -9.12 0.76 17.35
N GLU A 11 -8.51 -0.35 17.78
CA GLU A 11 -8.60 -1.61 17.06
C GLU A 11 -10.05 -2.09 16.96
N GLN A 12 -10.46 -2.50 15.76
CA GLN A 12 -11.80 -3.04 15.53
C GLN A 12 -11.69 -4.46 14.97
N ALA A 13 -12.35 -5.40 15.64
CA ALA A 13 -12.48 -6.76 15.13
C ALA A 13 -13.32 -6.74 13.85
N LEU A 14 -12.76 -7.29 12.76
CA LEU A 14 -13.52 -7.49 11.54
C LEU A 14 -14.44 -8.71 11.70
N PRO A 15 -15.74 -8.64 11.35
CA PRO A 15 -16.61 -9.81 11.34
C PRO A 15 -16.09 -10.86 10.33
N PRO A 16 -16.50 -12.13 10.41
CA PRO A 16 -16.14 -13.13 9.41
C PRO A 16 -16.46 -12.65 7.99
N TRP A 17 -15.51 -12.78 7.07
CA TRP A 17 -15.66 -12.35 5.68
C TRP A 17 -15.00 -13.32 4.71
N ARG A 18 -15.57 -13.40 3.49
CA ARG A 18 -15.06 -14.24 2.39
C ARG A 18 -14.29 -13.44 1.35
N ARG A 19 -14.80 -12.26 0.98
CA ARG A 19 -14.20 -11.37 -0.02
C ARG A 19 -14.11 -9.94 0.52
N ALA A 20 -12.98 -9.27 0.26
CA ALA A 20 -12.79 -7.88 0.63
C ALA A 20 -12.12 -7.06 -0.48
N VAL A 21 -12.35 -5.75 -0.44
CA VAL A 21 -11.61 -4.77 -1.25
C VAL A 21 -10.61 -4.06 -0.34
N LEU A 22 -9.32 -4.17 -0.64
CA LEU A 22 -8.26 -3.44 0.04
C LEU A 22 -7.94 -2.16 -0.74
N LYS A 23 -8.39 -1.02 -0.23
CA LYS A 23 -8.02 0.29 -0.76
C LYS A 23 -6.70 0.74 -0.16
N VAL A 24 -5.72 1.05 -1.02
CA VAL A 24 -4.42 1.60 -0.59
C VAL A 24 -4.28 3.05 -1.07
N GLY A 25 -4.06 3.97 -0.13
CA GLY A 25 -3.84 5.40 -0.41
C GLY A 25 -2.44 5.70 -0.95
N SER A 26 -2.27 6.85 -1.60
CA SER A 26 -0.97 7.26 -2.18
C SER A 26 0.11 7.44 -1.12
N SER A 27 -0.22 7.94 0.08
CA SER A 27 0.74 8.12 1.18
C SER A 27 1.41 6.82 1.66
N LEU A 28 0.82 5.66 1.35
CA LEU A 28 1.40 4.35 1.69
C LEU A 28 2.29 3.78 0.58
N LEU A 29 2.23 4.33 -0.63
CA LEU A 29 2.92 3.80 -1.81
C LEU A 29 3.87 4.81 -2.46
N ALA A 30 3.66 6.10 -2.28
CA ALA A 30 4.45 7.18 -2.85
C ALA A 30 5.52 7.67 -1.86
N ALA A 31 6.69 8.04 -2.38
CA ALA A 31 7.69 8.77 -1.60
C ALA A 31 7.39 10.28 -1.59
N ASP A 32 7.85 10.99 -0.56
CA ASP A 32 7.63 12.44 -0.38
C ASP A 32 8.20 13.30 -1.54
N GLY A 33 9.14 12.77 -2.32
CA GLY A 33 9.73 13.41 -3.50
C GLY A 33 9.13 13.01 -4.85
N GLY A 34 8.20 12.05 -4.89
CA GLY A 34 7.76 11.37 -6.11
C GLY A 34 8.41 9.98 -6.28
N GLY A 35 7.87 9.18 -7.19
CA GLY A 35 8.15 7.76 -7.29
C GLY A 35 7.44 6.93 -6.23
N LEU A 36 7.63 5.61 -6.30
CA LEU A 36 7.09 4.66 -5.34
C LEU A 36 8.11 4.36 -4.23
N THR A 37 7.62 4.02 -3.04
CA THR A 37 8.44 3.60 -1.89
C THR A 37 8.07 2.18 -1.43
N PRO A 38 9.05 1.32 -1.11
CA PRO A 38 8.79 -0.01 -0.58
C PRO A 38 8.45 -0.01 0.92
N ARG A 39 8.50 1.16 1.60
CA ARG A 39 8.37 1.30 3.07
C ARG A 39 7.23 0.48 3.68
N PHE A 40 6.05 0.50 3.05
CA PHE A 40 4.87 -0.23 3.52
C PHE A 40 4.48 -1.40 2.60
N ALA A 41 5.20 -1.60 1.49
CA ALA A 41 4.86 -2.60 0.48
C ALA A 41 4.93 -4.04 1.03
N LEU A 42 5.94 -4.34 1.85
CA LEU A 42 6.08 -5.66 2.45
C LEU A 42 4.90 -6.01 3.37
N GLY A 43 4.50 -5.08 4.24
CA GLY A 43 3.36 -5.31 5.15
C GLY A 43 2.04 -5.49 4.38
N LEU A 44 1.82 -4.72 3.32
CA LEU A 44 0.66 -4.88 2.44
C LEU A 44 0.67 -6.25 1.74
N ALA A 45 1.82 -6.67 1.21
CA ALA A 45 1.97 -7.97 0.56
C ALA A 45 1.76 -9.14 1.53
N GLN A 46 2.29 -9.04 2.75
CA GLN A 46 2.09 -10.04 3.81
C GLN A 46 0.62 -10.14 4.22
N PHE A 47 -0.07 -9.01 4.37
CA PHE A 47 -1.50 -9.00 4.67
C PHE A 47 -2.32 -9.68 3.56
N VAL A 48 -2.06 -9.35 2.29
CA VAL A 48 -2.74 -9.99 1.16
C VAL A 48 -2.47 -11.49 1.14
N SER A 49 -1.20 -11.89 1.28
CA SER A 49 -0.78 -13.30 1.29
C SER A 49 -1.48 -14.11 2.40
N ALA A 50 -1.50 -13.59 3.63
CA ALA A 50 -2.15 -14.25 4.76
C ALA A 50 -3.65 -14.47 4.51
N ASN A 51 -4.34 -13.51 3.89
CA ASN A 51 -5.77 -13.65 3.59
C ASN A 51 -6.03 -14.65 2.45
N LEU A 52 -5.18 -14.67 1.41
CA LEU A 52 -5.27 -15.67 0.35
C LEU A 52 -5.03 -17.10 0.90
N LEU A 53 -4.03 -17.27 1.77
CA LEU A 53 -3.75 -18.55 2.44
C LEU A 53 -4.89 -18.99 3.36
N ALA A 54 -5.63 -18.05 3.94
CA ALA A 54 -6.84 -18.32 4.71
C ALA A 54 -8.07 -18.64 3.84
N GLY A 55 -7.91 -18.78 2.52
CA GLY A 55 -9.00 -19.09 1.58
C GLY A 55 -9.93 -17.92 1.28
N ARG A 56 -9.49 -16.68 1.57
CA ARG A 56 -10.27 -15.46 1.30
C ARG A 56 -9.92 -14.87 -0.05
N GLU A 57 -10.84 -14.07 -0.58
CA GLU A 57 -10.69 -13.39 -1.87
C GLU A 57 -10.39 -11.91 -1.65
N MET A 58 -9.43 -11.37 -2.39
CA MET A 58 -8.95 -9.99 -2.22
C MET A 58 -8.95 -9.26 -3.55
N VAL A 59 -9.56 -8.07 -3.57
CA VAL A 59 -9.43 -7.10 -4.68
C VAL A 59 -8.62 -5.92 -4.17
N ILE A 60 -7.54 -5.55 -4.86
CA ILE A 60 -6.69 -4.43 -4.47
C ILE A 60 -7.03 -3.21 -5.33
N VAL A 61 -7.22 -2.06 -4.67
CA VAL A 61 -7.43 -0.76 -5.35
C VAL A 61 -6.36 0.22 -4.86
N SER A 62 -5.26 0.34 -5.61
CA SER A 62 -4.15 1.23 -5.24
C SER A 62 -4.27 2.61 -5.88
N SER A 63 -3.80 3.63 -5.15
CA SER A 63 -3.44 4.94 -5.72
C SER A 63 -1.94 4.96 -6.07
N GLY A 64 -1.36 6.13 -6.34
CA GLY A 64 0.09 6.31 -6.52
C GLY A 64 0.59 6.32 -7.97
N ALA A 65 -0.27 6.10 -8.96
CA ALA A 65 0.13 6.10 -10.38
C ALA A 65 0.80 7.42 -10.82
N VAL A 66 0.27 8.57 -10.41
CA VAL A 66 0.87 9.89 -10.71
C VAL A 66 2.24 10.04 -10.05
N ALA A 67 2.37 9.66 -8.77
CA ALA A 67 3.65 9.70 -8.07
C ALA A 67 4.68 8.78 -8.75
N ALA A 68 4.30 7.55 -9.10
CA ALA A 68 5.14 6.62 -9.84
C ALA A 68 5.60 7.21 -11.18
N GLY A 69 4.67 7.78 -11.95
CA GLY A 69 4.95 8.39 -13.25
C GLY A 69 5.95 9.54 -13.16
N ARG A 70 5.86 10.40 -12.13
CA ARG A 70 6.79 11.54 -11.95
C ARG A 70 8.26 11.11 -11.82
N ALA A 71 8.55 9.90 -11.37
CA ALA A 71 9.93 9.38 -11.31
C ALA A 71 10.44 8.79 -12.64
N ILE A 72 9.53 8.48 -13.56
CA ILE A 72 9.83 7.81 -14.83
C ILE A 72 9.91 8.84 -15.97
N VAL A 73 8.96 9.76 -16.05
CA VAL A 73 8.82 10.71 -17.16
C VAL A 73 10.07 11.58 -17.38
N PRO A 74 10.70 12.18 -16.35
CA PRO A 74 11.93 12.95 -16.55
C PRO A 74 13.09 12.11 -17.10
N ARG A 75 13.21 10.85 -16.68
CA ARG A 75 14.26 9.93 -17.17
C ARG A 75 14.03 9.49 -18.62
N ALA A 76 12.78 9.43 -19.06
CA ALA A 76 12.46 9.12 -20.45
C ALA A 76 12.81 10.27 -21.41
N ALA A 77 12.71 11.53 -20.94
CA ALA A 77 13.03 12.71 -21.74
C ALA A 77 14.55 12.93 -21.95
N GLU A 78 15.40 12.47 -21.03
CA GLU A 78 16.86 12.56 -21.19
C GLU A 78 17.48 11.38 -21.96
N ALA A 79 16.69 10.35 -22.27
CA ALA A 79 17.13 9.15 -22.98
C ALA A 79 16.83 9.19 -24.50
N GLY A 80 16.34 10.32 -25.01
CA GLY A 80 16.10 10.58 -26.44
C GLY A 80 16.90 11.78 -26.92
#